data_AF-A0A847BD40-F1
#
_entry.id   AF-A0A847BD40-F1
#
_cell.length_a   1.000
_cell.length_b   1.000
_cell.length_c   1.000
_cell.angle_alpha   90.00
_cell.angle_beta   90.00
_cell.angle_gamma   90.00
#
_symmetry.space_group_name_H-M   'P 1'
#
loop_
_entity.id
_entity.type
_entity.pdbx_description
1 polymer ?
#
loop_
_entity_poly.entity_id
_entity_poly.type
_entity_poly.pdbx_seq_one_letter_code
_entity_poly.pdbx_strand_id
1 'polypeptide(L)'
;MTLTWIDWAFLAVLAVSTLAGFMRGLIREGLGLAAWIVALLAARLFAEAVADLLSGLIDSPDARLVLAFVLVILGVVLLCGIVIRMVHAAVEWVGMGFFNRVAGACFGAARGAAILVVATVC
;
A
#
# COMPACT_ATOMS: atom_id res chain seq x y z
N MET A 1 -31.08 -17.16 -14.46
CA MET A 1 -30.21 -16.72 -13.35
C MET A 1 -30.07 -15.21 -13.46
N THR A 2 -30.83 -14.46 -12.66
CA THR A 2 -30.86 -12.99 -12.67
C THR A 2 -29.71 -12.46 -11.83
N LEU A 3 -28.84 -11.62 -12.41
CA LEU A 3 -27.80 -10.90 -11.68
C LEU A 3 -28.47 -10.04 -10.59
N THR A 4 -28.10 -10.27 -9.34
CA THR A 4 -28.57 -9.52 -8.18
C THR A 4 -27.88 -8.15 -8.10
N TRP A 5 -28.45 -7.21 -7.37
CA TRP A 5 -27.85 -5.87 -7.16
C TRP A 5 -26.47 -5.95 -6.49
N ILE A 6 -26.22 -7.02 -5.74
CA ILE A 6 -24.94 -7.38 -5.14
C ILE A 6 -23.90 -7.73 -6.23
N ASP A 7 -24.29 -8.47 -7.28
CA ASP A 7 -23.42 -8.78 -8.42
C ASP A 7 -22.93 -7.52 -9.15
N TRP A 8 -23.79 -6.49 -9.25
CA TRP A 8 -23.44 -5.19 -9.85
C TRP A 8 -22.49 -4.37 -8.96
N ALA A 9 -22.67 -4.38 -7.64
CA ALA A 9 -21.74 -3.75 -6.71
C ALA A 9 -20.36 -4.40 -6.76
N PHE A 10 -20.32 -5.73 -6.88
CA PHE A 10 -19.09 -6.49 -7.05
C PHE A 10 -18.37 -6.19 -8.37
N LEU A 11 -19.12 -6.12 -9.47
CA LEU A 11 -18.58 -5.73 -10.76
C LEU A 11 -17.99 -4.30 -10.72
N ALA A 12 -18.63 -3.38 -10.00
CA ALA A 12 -18.14 -2.01 -9.84
C ALA A 12 -16.85 -1.95 -9.01
N VAL A 13 -16.74 -2.69 -7.91
CA VAL A 13 -15.49 -2.76 -7.11
C VAL A 13 -14.37 -3.41 -7.90
N LEU A 14 -14.66 -4.48 -8.66
CA LEU A 14 -13.71 -5.13 -9.54
C LEU A 14 -13.25 -4.17 -10.64
N ALA A 15 -14.19 -3.48 -11.28
CA ALA A 15 -13.93 -2.48 -12.32
C ALA A 15 -13.10 -1.31 -11.79
N VAL A 16 -13.40 -0.79 -10.60
CA VAL A 16 -12.64 0.29 -9.95
C VAL A 16 -11.25 -0.20 -9.53
N SER A 17 -11.11 -1.42 -9.03
CA SER A 17 -9.81 -1.99 -8.65
C SER A 17 -8.93 -2.30 -9.86
N THR A 18 -9.53 -2.77 -10.95
CA THR A 18 -8.85 -2.98 -12.24
C THR A 18 -8.49 -1.66 -12.90
N LEU A 19 -9.38 -0.66 -12.94
CA LEU A 19 -9.05 0.69 -13.42
C LEU A 19 -7.98 1.36 -12.56
N ALA A 20 -8.05 1.23 -11.23
CA ALA A 20 -7.05 1.79 -10.33
C ALA A 20 -5.67 1.13 -10.55
N GLY A 21 -5.61 -0.19 -10.71
CA GLY A 21 -4.39 -0.92 -11.06
C GLY A 21 -3.87 -0.58 -12.47
N PHE A 22 -4.78 -0.31 -13.42
CA PHE A 22 -4.46 0.15 -14.77
C PHE A 22 -3.87 1.58 -14.78
N MET A 23 -4.37 2.47 -13.92
CA MET A 23 -3.92 3.86 -13.83
C MET A 23 -2.62 4.06 -13.02
N ARG A 24 -2.21 3.10 -12.18
CA ARG A 24 -1.05 3.22 -11.28
C ARG A 24 0.17 2.38 -11.63
N GLY A 25 0.02 1.30 -12.42
CA GLY A 25 1.09 0.39 -12.81
C GLY A 25 1.53 -0.58 -11.70
N LEU A 26 1.91 -1.81 -12.06
CA LEU A 26 2.22 -2.90 -11.11
C LEU A 26 3.28 -2.49 -10.09
N ILE A 27 4.31 -1.79 -10.58
CA ILE A 27 5.46 -1.38 -9.80
C ILE A 27 5.04 -0.44 -8.66
N ARG A 28 4.08 0.44 -8.89
CA ARG A 28 3.65 1.41 -7.86
C ARG A 28 2.80 0.75 -6.78
N GLU A 29 1.88 -0.13 -7.16
CA GLU A 29 1.07 -0.89 -6.20
C GLU A 29 1.92 -1.89 -5.40
N GLY A 30 2.81 -2.63 -6.08
CA GLY A 30 3.67 -3.64 -5.46
C GLY A 30 4.71 -3.04 -4.52
N LEU A 31 5.41 -1.98 -4.96
CA LEU A 31 6.36 -1.29 -4.08
C LEU A 31 5.65 -0.55 -2.93
N GLY A 32 4.43 -0.07 -3.13
CA GLY A 32 3.62 0.53 -2.06
C GLY A 32 3.27 -0.49 -0.95
N LEU A 33 2.91 -1.71 -1.32
CA LEU A 33 2.69 -2.81 -0.37
C LEU A 33 3.99 -3.21 0.34
N ALA A 34 5.09 -3.35 -0.41
CA ALA A 34 6.40 -3.66 0.16
C ALA A 34 6.86 -2.55 1.14
N ALA A 35 6.65 -1.28 0.80
CA ALA A 35 6.95 -0.14 1.65
C ALA A 35 6.17 -0.19 2.97
N TRP A 36 4.91 -0.61 2.94
CA TRP A 36 4.11 -0.79 4.16
C TRP A 36 4.65 -1.91 5.06
N ILE A 37 5.07 -3.04 4.49
CA ILE A 37 5.70 -4.13 5.24
C ILE A 37 7.01 -3.64 5.88
N VAL A 38 7.85 -2.95 5.10
CA VAL A 38 9.12 -2.37 5.59
C VAL A 38 8.86 -1.34 6.68
N ALA A 39 7.86 -0.48 6.53
CA ALA A 39 7.48 0.51 7.54
C ALA A 39 7.03 -0.14 8.86
N LEU A 40 6.24 -1.21 8.79
CA LEU A 40 5.82 -1.97 9.98
C LEU A 40 7.00 -2.66 10.67
N LEU A 41 7.90 -3.29 9.91
CA LEU A 41 9.11 -3.92 10.46
C LEU A 41 10.04 -2.88 11.09
N ALA A 42 10.26 -1.76 10.41
CA ALA A 42 11.06 -0.66 10.92
C ALA A 42 10.41 -0.07 12.20
N ALA A 43 9.10 0.12 12.22
CA ALA A 43 8.41 0.59 13.41
C ALA A 43 8.54 -0.38 14.58
N ARG A 44 8.47 -1.70 14.34
CA ARG A 44 8.71 -2.70 15.39
C ARG A 44 10.13 -2.66 15.95
N LEU A 45 11.13 -2.37 15.12
CA LEU A 45 12.55 -2.37 15.53
C LEU A 45 12.99 -1.03 16.13
N PHE A 46 12.45 0.09 15.64
CA PHE A 46 12.91 1.43 15.99
C PHE A 46 11.95 2.22 16.88
N ALA A 47 10.71 1.75 17.11
CA ALA A 47 9.77 2.47 17.96
C ALA A 47 10.27 2.64 19.40
N GLU A 48 10.96 1.66 19.97
CA GLU A 48 11.54 1.79 21.33
C GLU A 48 12.63 2.87 21.37
N ALA A 49 13.58 2.82 20.43
CA ALA A 49 14.64 3.83 20.34
C ALA A 49 14.08 5.26 20.11
N VAL A 50 13.03 5.39 19.30
CA VAL A 50 12.35 6.68 19.06
C VAL A 50 11.50 7.11 20.25
N ALA A 51 10.91 6.16 21.00
CA ALA A 51 10.20 6.45 22.23
C ALA A 51 11.17 6.97 23.31
N ASP A 52 12.38 6.43 23.39
CA ASP A 52 13.40 6.91 24.33
C ASP A 52 13.90 8.31 23.99
N LEU A 53 14.01 8.66 22.70
CA LEU A 53 14.28 10.04 22.27
C LEU A 53 13.17 11.02 22.67
N LEU A 54 11.93 10.54 22.80
CA LEU A 54 10.80 11.31 23.29
C LEU A 54 10.67 11.31 24.82
N SER A 55 11.55 10.60 25.55
CA SER A 55 11.56 10.60 27.00
C SER A 55 11.93 12.00 27.52
N GLY A 56 10.90 12.74 27.94
CA GLY A 56 11.01 14.15 28.34
C GLY A 56 10.01 15.08 27.68
N LEU A 57 9.39 14.70 26.56
CA LEU A 57 8.24 15.44 25.99
C LEU A 57 6.89 14.86 26.43
N ILE A 58 6.84 13.56 26.74
CA ILE A 58 5.60 12.85 27.08
C ILE A 58 5.85 11.97 28.31
N ASP A 59 5.07 12.21 29.37
CA ASP A 59 5.16 11.51 30.65
C ASP A 59 4.50 10.12 30.61
N SER A 60 3.52 9.91 29.73
CA SER A 60 2.84 8.62 29.57
C SER A 60 3.68 7.66 28.70
N PRO A 61 4.17 6.54 29.24
CA PRO A 61 5.01 5.59 28.50
C PRO A 61 4.25 4.91 27.35
N ASP A 62 2.98 4.58 27.54
CA ASP A 62 2.14 3.96 26.50
C ASP A 62 1.88 4.93 25.35
N ALA A 63 1.51 6.18 25.65
CA ALA A 63 1.27 7.20 24.63
C ALA A 63 2.55 7.51 23.83
N ARG A 64 3.70 7.52 24.49
CA ARG A 64 5.01 7.75 23.87
C ARG A 64 5.36 6.66 22.86
N LEU A 65 5.16 5.39 23.23
CA LEU A 65 5.46 4.26 22.36
C LEU A 65 4.54 4.22 21.13
N VAL A 66 3.25 4.51 21.31
CA VAL A 66 2.30 4.63 20.20
C VAL A 66 2.70 5.78 19.26
N LEU A 67 3.07 6.94 19.80
CA LEU A 67 3.47 8.09 18.98
C LEU A 67 4.78 7.82 18.22
N ALA A 68 5.76 7.20 18.88
CA ALA A 68 7.02 6.79 18.26
C ALA A 68 6.79 5.80 17.11
N PHE A 69 5.91 4.82 17.31
CA PHE A 69 5.53 3.86 16.28
C PHE A 69 4.93 4.54 15.04
N VAL A 70 3.98 5.47 15.26
CA VAL A 70 3.36 6.26 14.18
C VAL A 70 4.39 7.11 13.45
N LEU A 71 5.29 7.78 14.16
CA LEU A 71 6.36 8.59 13.59
C LEU A 71 7.30 7.77 12.70
N VAL A 72 7.72 6.58 13.15
CA VAL A 72 8.59 5.71 12.35
C VAL A 72 7.88 5.24 11.08
N ILE A 73 6.62 4.81 11.17
CA ILE A 73 5.85 4.42 9.99
C ILE A 73 5.78 5.56 8.98
N LEU A 74 5.41 6.77 9.45
CA LEU A 74 5.32 7.95 8.58
C LEU A 74 6.66 8.28 7.92
N GLY A 75 7.75 8.28 8.68
CA GLY A 75 9.09 8.54 8.15
C GLY A 75 9.50 7.53 7.08
N VAL A 76 9.27 6.24 7.32
CA VAL A 76 9.65 5.16 6.40
C VAL A 76 8.75 5.15 5.16
N VAL A 77 7.43 5.31 5.31
CA VAL A 77 6.49 5.40 4.18
C VAL A 77 6.83 6.59 3.29
N LEU A 78 7.20 7.74 3.88
CA LEU A 78 7.58 8.93 3.12
C LEU A 78 8.87 8.70 2.32
N LEU A 79 9.90 8.13 2.95
CA LEU A 79 11.17 7.77 2.31
C LEU A 79 10.96 6.77 1.17
N CYS A 80 10.27 5.66 1.44
CA CYS A 80 9.93 4.68 0.42
C CYS A 80 9.10 5.31 -0.70
N GLY A 81 8.14 6.19 -0.39
CA GLY A 81 7.33 6.89 -1.38
C GLY A 81 8.16 7.78 -2.33
N ILE A 82 9.24 8.39 -1.86
CA ILE A 82 10.19 9.13 -2.70
C ILE A 82 10.94 8.17 -3.63
N VAL A 83 11.48 7.07 -3.09
CA VAL A 83 12.18 6.04 -3.87
C VAL A 83 11.27 5.46 -4.95
N ILE A 84 10.02 5.13 -4.61
CA ILE A 84 9.02 4.59 -5.55
C ILE A 84 8.79 5.56 -6.71
N ARG A 85 8.68 6.87 -6.44
CA ARG A 85 8.52 7.88 -7.48
C ARG A 85 9.73 7.94 -8.41
N MET A 86 10.95 7.86 -7.85
CA MET A 86 12.18 7.82 -8.66
C MET A 86 12.26 6.57 -9.53
N VAL A 87 11.95 5.40 -8.97
CA VAL A 87 11.92 4.13 -9.72
C VAL A 87 10.87 4.17 -10.82
N HIS A 88 9.68 4.70 -10.53
CA HIS A 88 8.62 4.85 -11.53
C HIS A 88 9.07 5.76 -12.69
N ALA A 89 9.67 6.91 -12.38
CA ALA A 89 10.21 7.81 -13.39
C ALA A 89 11.30 7.13 -14.25
N ALA A 90 12.20 6.36 -13.64
CA ALA A 90 13.22 5.60 -14.37
C ALA A 90 12.61 4.54 -15.30
N VAL A 91 11.56 3.84 -14.86
CA VAL A 91 10.88 2.82 -15.68
C VAL A 91 10.15 3.46 -16.87
N GLU A 92 9.55 4.63 -16.69
CA GLU A 92 8.94 5.38 -17.79
C GLU A 92 9.97 5.84 -18.81
N TRP A 93 11.15 6.26 -18.35
CA TRP A 93 12.26 6.66 -19.23
C TRP A 93 12.80 5.53 -20.11
N VAL A 94 12.79 4.29 -19.61
CA VAL A 94 13.24 3.10 -20.37
C VAL A 94 12.21 2.64 -21.43
N GLY A 95 11.03 3.29 -21.49
CA GLY A 95 9.98 2.95 -22.47
C GLY A 95 9.16 1.70 -22.12
N MET A 96 9.39 1.09 -20.96
CA MET A 96 8.63 -0.06 -20.46
C MET A 96 7.28 0.33 -19.80
N GLY A 97 6.88 1.60 -19.91
CA GLY A 97 5.65 2.12 -19.30
C GLY A 97 4.37 1.36 -19.71
N PHE A 98 4.29 0.89 -20.97
CA PHE A 98 3.15 0.11 -21.45
C PHE A 98 3.08 -1.29 -20.81
N PHE A 99 4.22 -1.99 -20.75
CA PHE A 99 4.29 -3.33 -20.14
C PHE A 99 4.03 -3.27 -18.63
N ASN A 100 4.54 -2.24 -17.94
CA ASN A 100 4.27 -2.00 -16.52
C ASN A 100 2.78 -1.71 -16.23
N ARG A 101 2.07 -1.00 -17.13
CA ARG A 101 0.62 -0.75 -17.00
C ARG A 101 -0.21 -2.00 -17.22
N VAL A 102 0.12 -2.80 -18.25
CA VAL A 102 -0.59 -4.07 -18.53
C VAL A 102 -0.40 -5.07 -17.40
N ALA A 103 0.82 -5.25 -16.90
CA ALA A 103 1.09 -6.11 -15.75
C ALA A 103 0.36 -5.61 -14.48
N GLY A 104 0.24 -4.28 -14.32
CA GLY A 104 -0.50 -3.67 -13.21
C GLY A 104 -2.00 -3.93 -13.27
N ALA A 105 -2.56 -3.90 -14.47
CA ALA A 105 -3.97 -4.23 -14.71
C ALA A 105 -4.28 -5.69 -14.34
N CYS A 106 -3.44 -6.64 -14.77
CA CYS A 106 -3.60 -8.06 -14.43
C CYS A 106 -3.51 -8.31 -12.92
N PHE A 107 -2.55 -7.68 -12.23
CA PHE A 107 -2.41 -7.83 -10.77
C PHE A 107 -3.54 -7.14 -10.00
N GLY A 108 -3.98 -5.96 -10.44
CA GLY A 108 -5.15 -5.28 -9.90
C GLY A 108 -6.43 -6.11 -10.06
N ALA A 109 -6.60 -6.78 -11.21
CA ALA A 109 -7.68 -7.72 -11.44
C ALA A 109 -7.63 -8.91 -10.46
N ALA A 110 -6.46 -9.53 -10.31
CA ALA A 110 -6.27 -10.67 -9.42
C ALA A 110 -6.53 -10.29 -7.96
N ARG A 111 -6.02 -9.15 -7.49
CA ARG A 111 -6.27 -8.64 -6.13
C ARG A 111 -7.74 -8.29 -5.92
N GLY A 112 -8.37 -7.62 -6.88
CA GLY A 112 -9.79 -7.31 -6.86
C GLY A 112 -10.62 -8.59 -6.70
N ALA A 113 -10.35 -9.60 -7.54
CA ALA A 113 -11.00 -10.90 -7.47
C ALA A 113 -10.77 -11.60 -6.11
N ALA A 114 -9.55 -11.57 -5.56
CA ALA A 114 -9.26 -12.15 -4.25
C ALA A 114 -10.04 -11.46 -3.12
N ILE A 115 -10.14 -10.12 -3.14
CA ILE A 115 -10.95 -9.36 -2.18
C ILE A 115 -12.42 -9.74 -2.32
N LEU A 116 -12.94 -9.89 -3.55
CA LEU A 116 -14.32 -10.30 -3.77
C LEU A 116 -14.61 -11.69 -3.22
N VAL A 117 -13.73 -12.66 -3.49
CA VAL A 117 -13.86 -14.01 -2.94
C VAL A 117 -13.90 -13.98 -1.42
N VAL A 118 -12.99 -13.26 -0.77
CA VAL A 118 -12.99 -13.13 0.70
C VAL A 118 -14.27 -12.44 1.19
N ALA A 119 -14.73 -11.38 0.54
CA ALA A 119 -15.92 -10.63 0.94
C ALA A 119 -17.24 -11.39 0.70
N THR A 120 -17.26 -12.37 -0.20
CA THR A 120 -18.46 -13.18 -0.49
C THR A 120 -18.45 -14.50 0.28
N VAL A 121 -17.27 -14.94 0.76
CA VAL A 121 -17.08 -16.16 1.57
C VAL A 121 -17.21 -15.88 3.08
N CYS A 122 -17.12 -14.62 3.53
CA CYS A 122 -17.48 -14.18 4.89
C CYS A 122 -18.94 -13.76 4.99
#